data_AF-A0A7W6WYM7-F1
#
_entry.id   AF-A0A7W6WYM7-F1
#
_cell.length_a   1.000
_cell.length_b   1.000
_cell.length_c   1.000
_cell.angle_alpha   90.00
_cell.angle_beta   90.00
_cell.angle_gamma   90.00
#
_symmetry.space_group_name_H-M   'P 1'
#
loop_
_entity.id
_entity.type
_entity.pdbx_description
1 polymer ?
#
loop_
_entity_poly.entity_id
_entity_poly.type
_entity_poly.pdbx_seq_one_letter_code
_entity_poly.pdbx_strand_id
1 'polypeptide(L)'
;MLIVETIARIRREHFIKGKTIKEIARDLKVSRNTVRKVLRSGETSFEYERQVQPRPKLGRWAVELDGLLAANAAKSAREQLTLIRIFEELRGRG
;
A
#
# COMPACT_ATOMS: atom_id res chain seq x y z
N MET A 1 9.17 -7.65 -3.98
CA MET A 1 9.56 -6.28 -3.61
C MET A 1 11.06 -6.15 -3.83
N LEU A 2 11.55 -5.13 -4.53
CA LEU A 2 13.00 -4.88 -4.61
C LEU A 2 13.42 -4.23 -3.30
N ILE A 3 14.24 -4.92 -2.52
CA ILE A 3 14.86 -4.36 -1.33
C ILE A 3 16.00 -3.40 -1.73
N VAL A 4 16.30 -2.44 -0.86
CA VAL A 4 17.36 -1.43 -1.03
C VAL A 4 18.70 -2.07 -1.38
N GLU A 5 18.99 -3.25 -0.83
CA GLU A 5 20.20 -4.01 -1.14
C GLU A 5 20.31 -4.38 -2.63
N THR A 6 19.21 -4.82 -3.26
CA THR A 6 19.21 -5.19 -4.68
C THR A 6 19.46 -3.96 -5.57
N ILE A 7 18.87 -2.82 -5.20
CA ILE A 7 19.07 -1.54 -5.90
C ILE A 7 20.55 -1.14 -5.83
N ALA A 8 21.15 -1.18 -4.64
CA ALA A 8 22.56 -0.87 -4.43
C ALA A 8 23.49 -1.82 -5.21
N ARG A 9 23.16 -3.12 -5.26
CA ARG A 9 23.95 -4.11 -6.01
C ARG A 9 23.88 -3.84 -7.51
N ILE A 10 22.70 -3.58 -8.08
CA ILE A 10 22.54 -3.21 -9.50
C ILE A 10 23.41 -1.98 -9.84
N ARG A 11 23.39 -0.95 -8.99
CA ARG A 11 24.18 0.28 -9.22
C ARG A 11 25.68 0.02 -9.17
N ARG A 12 26.16 -0.75 -8.19
CA ARG A 12 27.59 -1.09 -8.10
C ARG A 12 28.05 -1.90 -9.31
N GLU A 13 27.27 -2.88 -9.75
CA GLU A 13 27.62 -3.68 -10.93
C GLU A 13 27.68 -2.83 -12.21
N HIS A 14 26.82 -1.81 -12.34
CA HIS A 14 26.82 -0.92 -13.50
C HIS A 14 27.91 0.17 -13.44
N PHE A 15 27.90 1.00 -12.38
CA PHE A 15 28.75 2.20 -12.30
C PHE A 15 30.19 1.92 -11.85
N ILE A 16 30.41 0.89 -11.03
CA ILE A 16 31.76 0.56 -10.54
C ILE A 16 32.40 -0.51 -11.43
N LYS A 17 31.64 -1.58 -11.75
CA LYS A 17 32.17 -2.72 -12.51
C LYS A 17 31.93 -2.64 -14.02
N GLY A 18 31.20 -1.63 -14.52
CA GLY A 18 30.99 -1.42 -15.94
C GLY A 18 30.15 -2.50 -16.64
N LYS A 19 29.41 -3.35 -15.90
CA LYS A 19 28.65 -4.44 -16.51
C LYS A 19 27.47 -3.93 -17.32
N THR A 20 27.16 -4.64 -18.40
CA THR A 20 25.98 -4.34 -19.22
C THR A 20 24.68 -4.72 -18.52
N ILE A 21 23.58 -4.09 -18.89
CA ILE A 21 22.23 -4.43 -18.38
C ILE A 21 21.91 -5.92 -18.57
N LYS A 22 22.38 -6.53 -19.67
CA LYS A 22 22.14 -7.95 -19.99
C LYS A 22 22.88 -8.90 -19.05
N GLU A 23 24.06 -8.52 -18.60
CA GLU A 23 24.87 -9.29 -17.64
C GLU A 23 24.27 -9.16 -16.24
N ILE A 24 24.01 -7.93 -15.79
CA ILE A 24 23.42 -7.65 -14.47
C ILE A 24 22.10 -8.41 -14.29
N ALA A 25 21.24 -8.41 -15.32
CA ALA A 25 19.97 -9.14 -15.29
C ALA A 25 20.14 -10.66 -15.13
N ARG A 26 21.19 -11.25 -15.73
CA ARG A 26 21.49 -12.68 -15.60
C ARG A 26 22.09 -12.99 -14.23
N ASP A 27 23.08 -12.21 -13.81
CA ASP A 27 23.81 -12.42 -12.56
C ASP A 27 22.91 -12.26 -11.33
N LEU A 28 22.07 -11.22 -11.32
CA LEU A 28 21.19 -10.90 -10.20
C LEU A 28 19.79 -11.51 -10.32
N LYS A 29 19.50 -12.25 -11.39
CA LYS A 29 18.20 -12.87 -11.68
C LYS A 29 17.02 -11.89 -11.59
N VAL A 30 17.24 -10.66 -12.07
CA VAL A 30 16.22 -9.59 -12.13
C VAL A 30 15.87 -9.26 -13.58
N SER A 31 14.66 -8.76 -13.82
CA SER A 31 14.26 -8.37 -15.17
C SER A 31 15.13 -7.22 -15.71
N ARG A 32 15.42 -7.21 -17.02
CA ARG A 32 16.13 -6.09 -17.65
C ARG A 32 15.41 -4.75 -17.46
N ASN A 33 14.07 -4.78 -17.38
CA ASN A 33 13.27 -3.59 -17.13
C ASN A 33 13.50 -3.04 -15.71
N THR A 34 13.64 -3.92 -14.73
CA THR A 34 14.02 -3.54 -13.36
C THR A 34 15.39 -2.87 -13.32
N VAL A 35 16.40 -3.47 -13.95
CA VAL A 35 17.76 -2.89 -14.01
C VAL A 35 17.71 -1.50 -14.65
N ARG A 36 17.02 -1.38 -15.78
CA ARG A 36 16.83 -0.10 -16.47
C ARG A 36 16.07 0.93 -15.62
N LYS A 37 15.05 0.53 -14.86
CA LYS A 37 14.32 1.40 -13.94
C LYS A 37 15.27 1.95 -12.86
N VAL A 38 16.04 1.07 -12.21
CA VAL A 38 17.04 1.39 -11.17
C VAL A 38 18.09 2.40 -11.65
N LEU A 39 18.57 2.21 -12.88
CA LEU A 39 19.62 3.04 -13.46
C LEU A 39 19.10 4.40 -13.96
N ARG A 40 17.86 4.47 -14.44
CA ARG A 40 17.25 5.72 -14.93
C ARG A 40 16.77 6.63 -13.81
N SER A 41 16.15 6.09 -12.76
CA SER A 41 15.46 6.91 -11.76
C SER A 41 16.37 7.54 -10.71
N GLY A 42 17.56 6.99 -10.46
CA GLY A 42 18.42 7.50 -9.37
C GLY A 42 17.88 7.23 -7.95
N GLU A 43 16.67 6.69 -7.81
CA GLU A 43 16.01 6.38 -6.54
C GLU A 43 16.67 5.23 -5.76
N THR A 44 16.83 5.41 -4.45
CA THR A 44 17.44 4.42 -3.53
C THR A 44 16.42 3.43 -2.94
N SER A 45 15.13 3.74 -3.07
CA SER A 45 14.01 2.86 -2.74
C SER A 45 12.94 2.99 -3.83
N PHE A 46 12.42 1.86 -4.30
CA PHE A 46 11.17 1.87 -5.05
C PHE A 46 10.06 1.56 -4.05
N GLU A 47 9.56 2.60 -3.40
CA GLU A 47 8.34 2.46 -2.63
C GLU A 47 7.18 2.25 -3.60
N TYR A 48 6.37 1.23 -3.32
CA TYR A 48 5.12 1.05 -4.03
C TYR A 48 4.11 2.01 -3.42
N GLU A 49 4.09 3.24 -3.91
CA GLU A 49 3.13 4.24 -3.50
C GLU A 49 1.85 4.05 -4.34
N ARG A 50 0.78 3.56 -3.71
CA ARG A 50 -0.54 3.56 -4.34
C ARG A 50 -1.06 4.99 -4.35
N GLN A 51 -1.04 5.65 -5.51
CA GLN A 51 -1.60 7.00 -5.69
C GLN A 51 -3.08 7.08 -5.29
N VAL A 52 -3.83 6.00 -5.48
CA VAL A 52 -5.22 5.88 -5.04
C VAL A 52 -5.38 4.54 -4.35
N GLN A 53 -5.57 4.59 -3.03
CA GLN A 53 -6.08 3.41 -2.34
C GLN A 53 -7.55 3.24 -2.77
N PRO A 54 -7.96 2.11 -3.37
CA PRO A 54 -9.38 1.86 -3.59
C PRO A 54 -10.05 2.01 -2.22
N ARG A 55 -10.98 2.96 -2.12
CA ARG A 55 -11.56 3.39 -0.85
C ARG A 55 -11.92 2.14 -0.01
N PRO A 56 -11.71 2.15 1.31
CA PRO A 56 -12.18 1.05 2.16
C PRO A 56 -13.65 0.77 1.83
N LYS A 57 -14.07 -0.50 1.87
CA LYS A 57 -15.43 -0.99 1.52
C LYS A 57 -16.59 -0.14 2.06
N LEU A 58 -16.32 0.66 3.09
CA LEU A 58 -17.23 1.64 3.68
C LEU A 58 -17.66 2.73 2.70
N GLY A 59 -16.79 3.27 1.82
CA GLY A 59 -17.18 4.19 0.75
C GLY A 59 -18.22 5.25 1.16
N ARG A 60 -19.43 5.15 0.61
CA ARG A 60 -20.58 6.05 0.88
C ARG A 60 -21.14 5.95 2.30
N TRP A 61 -20.92 4.83 2.98
CA TRP A 61 -21.46 4.50 4.30
C TRP A 61 -20.66 5.09 5.46
N ALA A 62 -19.50 5.69 5.20
CA ALA A 62 -18.64 6.24 6.26
C ALA A 62 -19.37 7.29 7.10
N VAL A 63 -20.03 8.25 6.44
CA VAL A 63 -20.78 9.32 7.11
C VAL A 63 -21.92 8.77 7.96
N GLU A 64 -22.63 7.76 7.46
CA GLU A 64 -23.73 7.13 8.19
C GLU A 64 -23.25 6.32 9.39
N LEU A 65 -22.15 5.57 9.24
CA LEU A 65 -21.52 4.83 10.33
C LEU A 65 -21.00 5.78 11.42
N ASP A 66 -20.35 6.89 11.03
CA ASP A 66 -19.87 7.90 11.98
C ASP A 66 -21.03 8.50 12.80
N GLY A 67 -22.16 8.77 12.14
CA GLY A 67 -23.38 9.22 12.82
C GLY A 67 -23.94 8.20 13.82
N LEU A 68 -23.99 6.92 13.44
CA LEU A 68 -24.45 5.84 14.32
C LEU A 68 -23.53 5.67 15.54
N LEU A 69 -22.21 5.71 15.33
CA LEU A 69 -21.23 5.58 16.40
C LEU A 69 -21.29 6.76 17.38
N ALA A 70 -21.39 7.99 16.86
CA ALA A 70 -21.51 9.19 17.69
C ALA A 70 -22.80 9.18 18.53
N ALA A 71 -23.94 8.84 17.90
CA ALA A 71 -25.21 8.73 18.60
C ALA A 71 -25.19 7.61 19.66
N ASN A 72 -24.51 6.49 19.40
CA ASN A 72 -24.39 5.40 20.36
C ASN A 72 -23.49 5.79 21.54
N ALA A 73 -22.35 6.43 21.29
CA ALA A 73 -21.43 6.86 22.34
C ALA A 73 -22.05 7.87 23.31
N ALA A 74 -23.02 8.67 22.84
CA ALA A 74 -23.76 9.61 23.68
C ALA A 74 -24.78 8.95 24.63
N LYS A 75 -25.10 7.66 24.44
CA LYS A 75 -26.04 6.93 25.30
C LYS A 75 -25.39 6.48 26.60
N SER A 76 -26.22 6.28 27.63
CA SER A 76 -25.79 5.63 28.87
C SER A 76 -25.27 4.22 28.59
N ALA A 77 -24.32 3.71 29.39
CA ALA A 77 -23.70 2.41 29.14
C ALA A 77 -24.69 1.25 28.99
N ARG A 78 -25.88 1.35 29.64
CA ARG A 78 -26.95 0.35 29.56
C ARG A 78 -27.70 0.36 28.21
N GLU A 79 -27.68 1.48 27.51
CA GLU A 79 -28.41 1.71 26.26
C GLU A 79 -27.49 1.71 25.02
N GLN A 80 -26.18 1.62 25.24
CA GLN A 80 -25.20 1.48 24.16
C GLN A 80 -25.40 0.15 23.44
N LEU A 81 -25.56 0.25 22.13
CA LEU A 81 -25.63 -0.87 21.22
C LEU A 81 -24.26 -1.51 21.05
N THR A 82 -24.26 -2.83 20.88
CA THR A 82 -23.07 -3.58 20.49
C THR A 82 -22.71 -3.27 19.04
N LEU A 83 -21.45 -3.51 18.68
CA LEU A 83 -20.97 -3.33 17.30
C LEU A 83 -21.77 -4.16 16.28
N ILE A 84 -22.28 -5.33 16.67
CA ILE A 84 -23.14 -6.17 15.81
C ILE A 84 -24.46 -5.47 15.53
N ARG A 85 -25.08 -4.83 16.52
CA ARG A 85 -26.35 -4.10 16.34
C ARG A 85 -26.18 -2.85 15.48
N ILE A 86 -25.08 -2.11 15.68
CA ILE A 86 -24.74 -0.97 14.81
C ILE A 86 -24.50 -1.43 13.37
N PHE A 87 -23.84 -2.59 13.18
CA PHE A 87 -23.64 -3.17 11.85
C PHE A 87 -24.97 -3.58 11.20
N GLU A 88 -25.88 -4.24 11.92
CA GLU A 88 -27.21 -4.60 11.42
C GLU A 88 -28.02 -3.36 11.02
N GLU A 89 -27.96 -2.30 11.83
CA GLU A 89 -28.63 -1.03 11.54
C GLU A 89 -28.05 -0.36 10.29
N LEU A 90 -26.73 -0.32 10.16
CA LEU A 90 -26.07 0.21 8.96
C LEU A 90 -26.42 -0.63 7.72
N ARG A 91 -26.45 -1.96 7.85
CA ARG A 91 -26.82 -2.88 6.76
C ARG A 91 -28.28 -2.73 6.33
N GLY A 92 -29.18 -2.43 7.25
CA GLY A 92 -30.59 -2.16 6.96
C GLY A 92 -30.82 -0.90 6.11
N ARG A 93 -29.83 -0.02 5.98
CA ARG A 93 -29.88 1.19 5.15
C ARG A 93 -29.53 0.93 3.67
N GLY A 94 -29.00 -0.27 3.33
CA GLY A 94 -28.82 -0.75 1.94
C GLY A 94 -27.81 -1.89 1.76
#